data_AF-A0A4R1HMB9-F1
#
_entry.id   AF-A0A4R1HMB9-F1
#
_cell.length_a   1.000
_cell.length_b   1.000
_cell.length_c   1.000
_cell.angle_alpha   90.00
_cell.angle_beta   90.00
_cell.angle_gamma   90.00
#
_symmetry.space_group_name_H-M   'P 1'
#
loop_
_entity.id
_entity.type
_entity.pdbx_description
1 polymer ?
#
loop_
_entity_poly.entity_id
_entity_poly.type
_entity_poly.pdbx_seq_one_letter_code
_entity_poly.pdbx_strand_id
1 'polypeptide(L)'
;MRALVVYCHPVAESFNAGMRDAVIRGLRTAGHEVDLIDLHAEGFDPVMDRDERLAYHEPGVNVRPVAGYLERVKQAEALIFVAPTWWYGPPAVLKGWLDRVLVPHETFGMPQPYRQLERRLTNIRLVAAVTSLGSPWYWWLWIGQPGRRILLDGVGGIVHPRVKKLWLALHGMDSASAEHRVAFLAKVEARFARL
;
A
#
# COMPACT_ATOMS: atom_id res chain seq x y z
N MET A 1 -11.34 4.21 -12.94
CA MET A 1 -10.67 5.02 -11.91
C MET A 1 -9.17 5.01 -12.15
N ARG A 2 -8.42 5.96 -11.60
CA ARG A 2 -6.96 5.91 -11.58
C ARG A 2 -6.46 5.16 -10.35
N ALA A 3 -5.92 3.97 -10.55
CA ALA A 3 -5.42 3.10 -9.50
C ALA A 3 -3.91 3.22 -9.38
N LEU A 4 -3.43 3.66 -8.21
CA LEU A 4 -2.02 3.64 -7.85
C LEU A 4 -1.69 2.31 -7.16
N VAL A 5 -0.88 1.49 -7.83
CA VAL A 5 -0.36 0.22 -7.31
C VAL A 5 1.05 0.45 -6.78
N VAL A 6 1.24 0.32 -5.47
CA VAL A 6 2.54 0.39 -4.80
C VAL A 6 3.04 -1.03 -4.55
N TYR A 7 4.03 -1.44 -5.32
CA TYR A 7 4.65 -2.75 -5.27
C TYR A 7 6.00 -2.72 -4.55
N CYS A 8 6.25 -3.71 -3.71
CA CYS A 8 7.49 -3.81 -2.94
C CYS A 8 7.98 -5.26 -2.85
N HIS A 9 8.87 -5.66 -3.74
CA HIS A 9 9.67 -6.89 -3.61
C HIS A 9 10.97 -6.78 -4.41
N PRO A 10 12.13 -7.26 -3.90
CA PRO A 10 13.41 -7.12 -4.58
C PRO A 10 13.61 -8.12 -5.74
N VAL A 11 12.91 -9.26 -5.72
CA VAL A 11 13.04 -10.33 -6.73
C VAL A 11 11.92 -10.24 -7.76
N ALA A 12 12.30 -10.12 -9.05
CA ALA A 12 11.39 -9.93 -10.18
C ALA A 12 10.51 -11.15 -10.48
N GLU A 13 11.00 -12.37 -10.24
CA GLU A 13 10.28 -13.63 -10.47
C GLU A 13 9.55 -14.12 -9.21
N SER A 14 9.42 -13.26 -8.20
CA SER A 14 8.75 -13.63 -6.95
C SER A 14 7.26 -13.90 -7.11
N PHE A 15 6.68 -14.65 -6.18
CA PHE A 15 5.23 -14.78 -6.11
C PHE A 15 4.52 -13.42 -5.93
N ASN A 16 5.18 -12.47 -5.27
CA ASN A 16 4.67 -11.10 -5.14
C ASN A 16 4.63 -10.36 -6.48
N ALA A 17 5.59 -10.58 -7.39
CA ALA A 17 5.51 -10.08 -8.76
C ALA A 17 4.30 -10.68 -9.50
N GLY A 18 4.05 -11.98 -9.34
CA GLY A 18 2.84 -12.62 -9.86
C GLY A 18 1.55 -12.00 -9.31
N MET A 19 1.50 -11.67 -8.02
CA MET A 19 0.37 -10.95 -7.40
C MET A 19 0.22 -9.54 -7.97
N ARG A 20 1.32 -8.80 -8.16
CA ARG A 20 1.32 -7.47 -8.80
C ARG A 20 0.69 -7.56 -10.19
N ASP A 21 1.14 -8.52 -11.00
CA ASP A 21 0.66 -8.66 -12.37
C ASP A 21 -0.82 -9.06 -12.40
N ALA A 22 -1.26 -9.92 -11.49
CA ALA A 22 -2.68 -10.28 -11.33
C ALA A 22 -3.56 -9.08 -10.95
N VAL A 23 -3.09 -8.21 -10.04
CA VAL A 23 -3.77 -6.95 -9.69
C VAL A 23 -3.88 -6.05 -10.92
N ILE A 24 -2.78 -5.82 -11.63
CA ILE A 24 -2.72 -4.93 -12.80
C ILE A 24 -3.65 -5.45 -13.92
N ARG A 25 -3.60 -6.75 -14.23
CA ARG A 25 -4.49 -7.36 -15.22
C ARG A 25 -5.95 -7.21 -14.82
N GLY A 26 -6.30 -7.49 -13.57
CA GLY A 26 -7.67 -7.33 -13.06
C GLY A 26 -8.16 -5.89 -13.22
N LEU A 27 -7.38 -4.90 -12.78
CA LEU A 27 -7.71 -3.48 -12.91
C LEU A 27 -7.92 -3.05 -14.37
N ARG A 28 -7.03 -3.48 -15.27
CA ARG A 28 -7.13 -3.18 -16.71
C ARG A 28 -8.37 -3.80 -17.33
N THR A 29 -8.71 -5.04 -16.96
CA THR A 29 -9.96 -5.70 -17.39
C THR A 29 -11.20 -4.94 -16.92
N ALA A 30 -11.17 -4.32 -15.75
CA ALA A 30 -12.24 -3.44 -15.26
C ALA A 30 -12.24 -2.03 -15.89
N GLY A 31 -11.38 -1.76 -16.88
CA GLY A 31 -11.28 -0.46 -17.56
C GLY A 31 -10.68 0.65 -16.69
N HIS A 32 -9.89 0.31 -15.68
CA HIS A 32 -9.19 1.29 -14.84
C HIS A 32 -7.82 1.64 -15.40
N GLU A 33 -7.41 2.90 -15.20
CA GLU A 33 -6.04 3.34 -15.45
C GLU A 33 -5.15 2.84 -14.30
N VAL A 34 -3.96 2.37 -14.62
CA VAL A 34 -3.02 1.81 -13.65
C VAL A 34 -1.72 2.58 -13.68
N ASP A 35 -1.38 3.16 -12.53
CA ASP A 35 -0.10 3.79 -12.24
C ASP A 35 0.68 2.87 -11.28
N LEU A 36 1.87 2.39 -11.66
CA LEU A 36 2.66 1.42 -10.89
C LEU A 36 3.90 2.07 -10.28
N ILE A 37 3.96 2.14 -8.95
CA ILE A 37 5.19 2.39 -8.21
C ILE A 37 5.84 1.04 -7.90
N ASP A 38 6.98 0.74 -8.51
CA ASP A 38 7.83 -0.39 -8.12
C ASP A 38 8.99 0.15 -7.27
N LEU A 39 8.88 0.03 -5.95
CA LEU A 39 9.82 0.68 -5.03
C LEU A 39 11.26 0.21 -5.20
N HIS A 40 11.47 -1.04 -5.59
CA HIS A 40 12.83 -1.56 -5.81
C HIS A 40 13.35 -1.15 -7.19
N ALA A 41 12.52 -1.24 -8.24
CA ALA A 41 12.94 -0.83 -9.58
C ALA A 41 13.16 0.69 -9.70
N GLU A 42 12.42 1.49 -8.94
CA GLU A 42 12.59 2.95 -8.87
C GLU A 42 13.72 3.38 -7.90
N GLY A 43 14.36 2.44 -7.19
CA GLY A 43 15.47 2.74 -6.29
C GLY A 43 15.06 3.61 -5.09
N PHE A 44 13.84 3.44 -4.58
CA PHE A 44 13.32 4.24 -3.47
C PHE A 44 14.16 4.06 -2.21
N ASP A 45 14.71 5.16 -1.69
CA ASP A 45 15.40 5.17 -0.40
C ASP A 45 14.36 5.24 0.74
N PRO A 46 14.27 4.25 1.64
CA PRO A 46 13.32 4.30 2.73
C PRO A 46 13.76 5.13 3.93
N VAL A 47 15.02 5.57 3.97
CA VAL A 47 15.56 6.28 5.13
C VAL A 47 15.17 7.75 5.06
N MET A 48 14.44 8.21 6.07
CA MET A 48 14.27 9.64 6.34
C MET A 48 15.52 10.13 7.07
N ASP A 49 16.32 10.98 6.43
CA ASP A 49 17.51 11.53 7.06
C ASP A 49 17.18 12.62 8.09
N ARG A 50 18.23 13.14 8.73
CA ARG A 50 18.11 14.18 9.77
C ARG A 50 17.50 15.46 9.23
N ASP A 51 17.91 15.91 8.06
CA ASP A 51 17.52 17.22 7.53
C ASP A 51 16.08 17.17 6.99
N GLU A 52 15.69 16.07 6.34
CA GLU A 52 14.31 15.76 6.01
C GLU A 52 13.44 15.71 7.28
N ARG A 53 13.90 15.04 8.34
CA ARG A 53 13.16 14.96 9.59
C ARG A 53 12.97 16.32 10.25
N LEU A 54 13.98 17.21 10.20
CA LEU A 54 13.87 18.58 10.72
C LEU A 54 12.85 19.39 9.92
N ALA A 55 12.83 19.23 8.60
CA ALA A 55 11.88 19.91 7.71
C ALA A 55 10.48 19.27 7.66
N TYR A 56 10.27 18.08 8.23
CA TYR A 56 9.05 17.27 8.07
C TYR A 56 7.72 18.00 8.34
N HIS A 57 7.72 18.97 9.25
CA HIS A 57 6.53 19.74 9.61
C HIS A 57 6.41 21.10 8.91
N GLU A 58 7.37 21.47 8.06
CA GLU A 58 7.39 22.73 7.32
C GLU A 58 6.64 22.56 5.98
N PRO A 59 5.44 23.17 5.81
CA PRO A 59 4.66 23.03 4.59
C PRO A 59 5.45 23.48 3.35
N GLY A 60 5.40 22.69 2.29
CA GLY A 60 6.06 22.99 1.01
C GLY A 60 7.57 22.68 0.98
N VAL A 61 8.24 22.56 2.12
CA VAL A 61 9.62 22.04 2.19
C VAL A 61 9.59 20.52 2.36
N ASN A 62 8.72 20.01 3.24
CA ASN A 62 8.56 18.59 3.52
C ASN A 62 8.17 17.72 2.29
N VAL A 63 7.61 18.34 1.24
CA VAL A 63 7.23 17.64 0.01
C VAL A 63 8.39 17.41 -0.95
N ARG A 64 9.46 18.21 -0.88
CA ARG A 64 10.52 18.22 -1.90
C ARG A 64 11.21 16.87 -2.07
N PRO A 65 11.55 16.12 -1.01
CA PRO A 65 12.22 14.82 -1.15
C PRO A 65 11.37 13.75 -1.85
N VAL A 66 10.04 13.93 -1.87
CA VAL A 66 9.07 12.90 -2.30
C VAL A 66 8.08 13.39 -3.34
N ALA A 67 8.30 14.56 -3.94
CA ALA A 67 7.30 15.25 -4.76
C ALA A 67 6.73 14.37 -5.88
N GLY A 68 7.57 13.62 -6.59
CA GLY A 68 7.13 12.70 -7.65
C GLY A 68 6.17 11.61 -7.17
N TYR A 69 6.42 11.04 -5.99
CA TYR A 69 5.52 10.04 -5.40
C TYR A 69 4.24 10.67 -4.85
N LEU A 70 4.37 11.82 -4.18
CA LEU A 70 3.23 12.53 -3.60
C LEU A 70 2.23 12.96 -4.68
N GLU A 71 2.70 13.45 -5.82
CA GLU A 71 1.82 13.82 -6.94
C GLU A 71 1.05 12.61 -7.49
N ARG A 72 1.69 11.45 -7.61
CA ARG A 72 1.02 10.20 -8.02
C ARG A 72 -0.05 9.79 -7.00
N VAL A 73 0.22 9.92 -5.70
CA VAL A 73 -0.75 9.66 -4.62
C VAL A 73 -1.94 10.61 -4.70
N LYS A 74 -1.69 11.92 -4.89
CA LYS A 74 -2.75 12.93 -4.99
C LYS A 74 -3.66 12.73 -6.19
N GLN A 75 -3.16 12.15 -7.28
CA GLN A 75 -3.94 11.88 -8.48
C GLN A 75 -4.70 10.55 -8.43
N ALA A 76 -4.45 9.70 -7.42
CA ALA A 76 -5.05 8.37 -7.32
C ALA A 76 -6.50 8.41 -6.82
N GLU A 77 -7.35 7.53 -7.31
CA GLU A 77 -8.69 7.27 -6.78
C GLU A 77 -8.75 5.93 -6.01
N ALA A 78 -7.75 5.07 -6.24
CA ALA A 78 -7.50 3.85 -5.48
C ALA A 78 -6.01 3.73 -5.14
N LEU A 79 -5.72 3.33 -3.90
CA LEU A 79 -4.36 3.07 -3.42
C LEU A 79 -4.23 1.59 -3.04
N ILE A 80 -3.38 0.87 -3.76
CA ILE A 80 -3.30 -0.59 -3.72
C ILE A 80 -1.86 -1.01 -3.39
N PHE A 81 -1.66 -1.71 -2.28
CA PHE A 81 -0.35 -2.19 -1.87
C PHE A 81 -0.16 -3.66 -2.27
N VAL A 82 0.96 -3.99 -2.88
CA VAL A 82 1.34 -5.37 -3.22
C VAL A 82 2.73 -5.66 -2.66
N ALA A 83 2.79 -6.39 -1.56
CA ALA A 83 4.05 -6.65 -0.84
C ALA A 83 3.94 -7.89 0.05
N PRO A 84 5.05 -8.60 0.34
CA PRO A 84 5.04 -9.65 1.34
C PRO A 84 4.85 -9.04 2.73
N THR A 85 4.35 -9.83 3.67
CA THR A 85 4.35 -9.45 5.08
C THR A 85 5.63 -9.95 5.74
N TRP A 86 6.50 -9.04 6.17
CA TRP A 86 7.75 -9.34 6.88
C TRP A 86 7.65 -8.83 8.31
N TRP A 87 7.95 -9.70 9.28
CA TRP A 87 7.74 -9.40 10.71
C TRP A 87 6.35 -8.79 11.00
N TYR A 88 5.33 -9.38 10.39
CA TYR A 88 3.91 -8.99 10.54
C TYR A 88 3.53 -7.59 10.05
N GLY A 89 4.46 -6.88 9.42
CA GLY A 89 4.25 -5.54 8.86
C GLY A 89 4.66 -5.45 7.38
N PRO A 90 4.57 -4.23 6.80
CA PRO A 90 5.14 -3.96 5.49
C PRO A 90 6.69 -4.11 5.51
N PRO A 91 7.31 -4.48 4.38
CA PRO A 91 8.77 -4.43 4.25
C PRO A 91 9.32 -3.04 4.58
N ALA A 92 10.57 -2.96 5.05
CA ALA A 92 11.19 -1.69 5.42
C ALA A 92 11.11 -0.63 4.31
N VAL A 93 11.28 -1.05 3.04
CA VAL A 93 11.17 -0.15 1.88
C VAL A 93 9.77 0.47 1.78
N LEU A 94 8.72 -0.35 1.86
CA LEU A 94 7.34 0.13 1.87
C LEU A 94 7.00 0.94 3.12
N LYS A 95 7.55 0.57 4.29
CA LYS A 95 7.35 1.34 5.52
C LYS A 95 7.97 2.73 5.42
N GLY A 96 9.19 2.84 4.88
CA GLY A 96 9.83 4.12 4.58
C GLY A 96 9.05 4.94 3.56
N TRP A 97 8.43 4.29 2.57
CA TRP A 97 7.55 4.98 1.62
C TRP A 97 6.34 5.59 2.31
N LEU A 98 5.70 4.85 3.23
CA LEU A 98 4.62 5.40 4.05
C LEU A 98 5.10 6.59 4.90
N ASP A 99 6.27 6.48 5.53
CA ASP A 99 6.81 7.49 6.44
C ASP A 99 7.23 8.79 5.72
N ARG A 100 7.78 8.66 4.50
CA ARG A 100 8.30 9.79 3.73
C ARG A 100 7.27 10.40 2.79
N VAL A 101 6.36 9.61 2.20
CA VAL A 101 5.41 10.10 1.18
C VAL A 101 4.10 10.58 1.79
N LEU A 102 3.62 9.93 2.86
CA LEU A 102 2.41 10.37 3.57
C LEU A 102 2.76 11.49 4.54
N VAL A 103 3.10 12.67 3.99
CA VAL A 103 3.56 13.83 4.77
C VAL A 103 2.38 14.65 5.33
N PRO A 104 2.57 15.33 6.48
CA PRO A 104 1.58 16.24 7.04
C PRO A 104 1.34 17.43 6.10
N HIS A 105 0.21 18.10 6.28
CA HIS A 105 -0.31 19.21 5.49
C HIS A 105 -0.77 18.82 4.08
N GLU A 106 -0.19 17.78 3.49
CA GLU A 106 -0.57 17.31 2.14
C GLU A 106 -1.47 16.07 2.18
N THR A 107 -1.15 15.09 3.03
CA THR A 107 -1.90 13.82 3.08
C THR A 107 -2.84 13.73 4.29
N PHE A 108 -2.50 14.42 5.37
CA PHE A 108 -3.35 14.62 6.54
C PHE A 108 -3.03 15.96 7.23
N GLY A 109 -3.99 16.52 7.97
CA GLY A 109 -3.73 17.71 8.77
C GLY A 109 -3.05 17.39 10.10
N MET A 110 -2.27 18.36 10.62
CA MET A 110 -1.60 18.20 11.91
C MET A 110 -2.62 17.97 13.04
N PRO A 111 -2.35 17.04 13.98
CA PRO A 111 -3.26 16.76 15.09
C PRO A 111 -3.53 18.03 15.91
N GLN A 112 -4.80 18.30 16.19
CA GLN A 112 -5.22 19.35 17.10
C GLN A 112 -5.94 18.73 18.30
N PRO A 113 -5.76 19.26 19.53
CA PRO A 113 -6.49 18.79 20.70
C PRO A 113 -7.99 18.71 20.43
N TYR A 114 -8.59 17.57 20.79
CA TYR A 114 -10.04 17.33 20.69
C TYR A 114 -10.64 17.35 19.28
N ARG A 115 -9.81 17.38 18.22
CA ARG A 115 -10.28 17.28 16.83
C ARG A 115 -10.00 15.91 16.23
N GLN A 116 -10.89 15.52 15.31
CA GLN A 116 -10.66 14.35 14.47
C GLN A 116 -9.48 14.59 13.52
N LEU A 117 -8.83 13.50 13.11
CA LEU A 117 -7.79 13.54 12.09
C LEU A 117 -8.35 14.14 10.80
N GLU A 118 -7.69 15.18 10.30
CA GLU A 118 -8.09 15.84 9.06
C GLU A 118 -7.63 15.00 7.86
N ARG A 119 -8.60 14.60 7.03
CA ARG A 119 -8.41 13.80 5.81
C ARG A 119 -8.12 14.71 4.63
N ARG A 120 -6.98 14.54 3.96
CA ARG A 120 -6.63 15.35 2.78
C ARG A 120 -6.61 14.57 1.46
N LEU A 121 -6.68 13.23 1.51
CA LEU A 121 -6.73 12.37 0.31
C LEU A 121 -8.15 11.86 0.02
N THR A 122 -9.15 12.76 0.00
CA THR A 122 -10.57 12.40 -0.09
C THR A 122 -11.02 11.93 -1.48
N ASN A 123 -10.18 12.09 -2.50
CA ASN A 123 -10.32 11.48 -3.81
C ASN A 123 -10.13 9.95 -3.77
N ILE A 124 -9.34 9.42 -2.83
CA ILE A 124 -9.09 7.99 -2.72
C ILE A 124 -10.31 7.30 -2.08
N ARG A 125 -11.01 6.49 -2.87
CA ARG A 125 -12.24 5.76 -2.47
C ARG A 125 -12.04 4.26 -2.29
N LEU A 126 -10.88 3.73 -2.66
CA LEU A 126 -10.48 2.36 -2.41
C LEU A 126 -9.07 2.32 -1.82
N VAL A 127 -8.90 1.58 -0.73
CA VAL A 127 -7.58 1.17 -0.23
C VAL A 127 -7.54 -0.35 -0.21
N ALA A 128 -6.55 -0.95 -0.86
CA ALA A 128 -6.40 -2.39 -0.93
C ALA A 128 -4.99 -2.84 -0.58
N ALA A 129 -4.85 -4.07 -0.09
CA ALA A 129 -3.56 -4.71 0.07
C ALA A 129 -3.65 -6.18 -0.32
N VAL A 130 -2.67 -6.62 -1.12
CA VAL A 130 -2.47 -8.01 -1.55
C VAL A 130 -1.11 -8.47 -1.02
N THR A 131 -1.11 -9.53 -0.21
CA THR A 131 0.10 -9.96 0.50
C THR A 131 0.25 -11.47 0.59
N SER A 132 1.47 -11.92 0.86
CA SER A 132 1.81 -13.29 1.23
C SER A 132 2.49 -13.28 2.59
N LEU A 133 2.16 -14.24 3.45
CA LEU A 133 2.80 -14.40 4.76
C LEU A 133 3.06 -15.88 5.04
N GLY A 134 4.22 -16.18 5.64
CA GLY A 134 4.57 -17.54 6.06
C GLY A 134 3.73 -18.05 7.22
N SER A 135 3.26 -17.16 8.10
CA SER A 135 2.46 -17.54 9.27
C SER A 135 1.05 -18.03 8.90
N PRO A 136 0.49 -19.00 9.65
CA PRO A 136 -0.91 -19.38 9.51
C PRO A 136 -1.84 -18.23 9.94
N TRP A 137 -3.07 -18.26 9.43
CA TRP A 137 -4.04 -17.16 9.60
C TRP A 137 -4.44 -16.91 11.07
N TYR A 138 -4.51 -17.96 11.90
CA TYR A 138 -4.90 -17.82 13.31
C TYR A 138 -3.85 -17.06 14.12
N TRP A 139 -2.56 -17.28 13.83
CA TRP A 139 -1.48 -16.57 14.50
C TRP A 139 -1.46 -15.09 14.10
N TRP A 140 -1.64 -14.80 12.81
CA TRP A 140 -1.80 -13.44 12.30
C TRP A 140 -2.98 -12.69 12.94
N LEU A 141 -4.08 -13.40 13.21
CA LEU A 141 -5.23 -12.83 13.93
C LEU A 141 -4.88 -12.51 15.38
N TRP A 142 -4.21 -13.44 16.09
CA TRP A 142 -3.84 -13.30 17.50
C TRP A 142 -2.94 -12.09 17.77
N ILE A 143 -1.95 -11.84 16.91
CA ILE A 143 -1.06 -10.67 17.02
C ILE A 143 -1.72 -9.34 16.60
N GLY A 144 -3.01 -9.34 16.26
CA GLY A 144 -3.76 -8.13 15.95
C GLY A 144 -3.59 -7.59 14.53
N GLN A 145 -3.13 -8.41 13.58
CA GLN A 145 -3.07 -8.08 12.15
C GLN A 145 -2.29 -6.79 11.80
N PRO A 146 -1.05 -6.57 12.29
CA PRO A 146 -0.39 -5.26 12.25
C PRO A 146 -0.29 -4.67 10.84
N GLY A 147 0.20 -5.43 9.86
CA GLY A 147 0.33 -4.97 8.47
C GLY A 147 -1.00 -4.57 7.83
N ARG A 148 -2.08 -5.33 8.09
CA ARG A 148 -3.43 -4.98 7.62
C ARG A 148 -3.92 -3.68 8.26
N ARG A 149 -3.73 -3.53 9.58
CA ARG A 149 -4.14 -2.33 10.31
C ARG A 149 -3.38 -1.10 9.84
N ILE A 150 -2.07 -1.21 9.61
CA ILE A 150 -1.26 -0.11 9.05
C ILE A 150 -1.78 0.27 7.66
N LEU A 151 -1.83 -0.69 6.73
CA LEU A 151 -2.12 -0.42 5.32
C LEU A 151 -3.57 -0.06 5.03
N LEU A 152 -4.53 -0.64 5.76
CA LEU A 152 -5.97 -0.38 5.51
C LEU A 152 -6.57 0.58 6.52
N ASP A 153 -6.27 0.44 7.80
CA ASP A 153 -6.91 1.24 8.85
C ASP A 153 -6.19 2.57 9.08
N GLY A 154 -4.85 2.57 9.13
CA GLY A 154 -4.02 3.78 9.22
C GLY A 154 -4.19 4.67 8.00
N VAL A 155 -3.90 4.15 6.80
CA VAL A 155 -4.13 4.86 5.53
C VAL A 155 -5.62 5.21 5.35
N GLY A 156 -6.52 4.32 5.76
CA GLY A 156 -7.97 4.57 5.78
C GLY A 156 -8.40 5.80 6.60
N GLY A 157 -7.57 6.22 7.56
CA GLY A 157 -7.78 7.40 8.40
C GLY A 157 -7.61 8.73 7.67
N ILE A 158 -6.83 8.76 6.58
CA ILE A 158 -6.44 10.00 5.88
C ILE A 158 -7.11 10.19 4.51
N VAL A 159 -7.79 9.14 4.02
CA VAL A 159 -8.50 9.12 2.73
C VAL A 159 -10.01 9.42 2.87
N HIS A 160 -10.83 9.18 1.84
CA HIS A 160 -12.27 9.41 1.88
C HIS A 160 -12.97 8.70 3.07
N PRO A 161 -13.93 9.34 3.79
CA PRO A 161 -14.60 8.73 4.96
C PRO A 161 -15.34 7.42 4.67
N ARG A 162 -15.82 7.25 3.43
CA ARG A 162 -16.50 6.02 2.97
C ARG A 162 -15.60 5.12 2.11
N VAL A 163 -14.29 5.18 2.32
CA VAL A 163 -13.33 4.36 1.57
C VAL A 163 -13.67 2.87 1.70
N LYS A 164 -13.71 2.18 0.57
CA LYS A 164 -13.78 0.71 0.54
C LYS A 164 -12.40 0.15 0.89
N LYS A 165 -12.36 -0.89 1.71
CA LYS A 165 -11.13 -1.57 2.11
C LYS A 165 -11.12 -3.01 1.60
N LEU A 166 -10.02 -3.44 0.99
CA LEU A 166 -9.85 -4.80 0.47
C LEU A 166 -8.54 -5.42 0.98
N TRP A 167 -8.64 -6.57 1.64
CA TRP A 167 -7.48 -7.36 2.07
C TRP A 167 -7.51 -8.72 1.37
N LEU A 168 -6.44 -9.07 0.66
CA LEU A 168 -6.24 -10.41 0.13
C LEU A 168 -4.88 -10.91 0.62
N ALA A 169 -4.87 -12.03 1.34
CA ALA A 169 -3.64 -12.59 1.86
C ALA A 169 -3.55 -14.10 1.62
N LEU A 170 -2.38 -14.57 1.19
CA LEU A 170 -2.03 -15.99 1.18
C LEU A 170 -1.23 -16.31 2.44
N HIS A 171 -1.88 -16.94 3.41
CA HIS A 171 -1.27 -17.44 4.65
C HIS A 171 -0.61 -18.81 4.43
N GLY A 172 0.45 -19.10 5.18
CA GLY A 172 1.20 -20.35 5.01
C GLY A 172 1.90 -20.44 3.65
N MET A 173 2.39 -19.31 3.13
CA MET A 173 2.99 -19.25 1.79
C MET A 173 4.13 -20.27 1.60
N ASP A 174 4.92 -20.51 2.64
CA ASP A 174 6.09 -21.40 2.60
C ASP A 174 5.71 -22.88 2.42
N SER A 175 4.47 -23.25 2.73
CA SER A 175 3.93 -24.61 2.55
C SER A 175 2.83 -24.67 1.49
N ALA A 176 2.57 -23.58 0.76
CA ALA A 176 1.53 -23.53 -0.25
C ALA A 176 1.93 -24.31 -1.52
N SER A 177 1.04 -25.21 -1.97
CA SER A 177 1.24 -25.95 -3.22
C SER A 177 1.26 -25.03 -4.45
N ALA A 178 1.75 -25.53 -5.58
CA ALA A 178 1.73 -24.77 -6.84
C ALA A 178 0.28 -24.44 -7.26
N GLU A 179 -0.63 -25.40 -7.14
CA GLU A 179 -2.04 -25.27 -7.48
C GLU A 179 -2.72 -24.21 -6.60
N HIS A 180 -2.43 -24.21 -5.30
CA HIS A 180 -2.97 -23.20 -4.39
C HIS A 180 -2.45 -21.80 -4.71
N ARG A 181 -1.16 -21.66 -5.04
CA ARG A 181 -0.56 -20.39 -5.46
C ARG A 181 -1.21 -19.87 -6.75
N VAL A 182 -1.41 -20.73 -7.75
CA VAL A 182 -2.10 -20.38 -9.02
C VAL A 182 -3.56 -19.97 -8.76
N ALA A 183 -4.29 -20.74 -7.96
CA ALA A 183 -5.67 -20.42 -7.59
C ALA A 183 -5.78 -19.08 -6.85
N PHE A 184 -4.80 -18.77 -5.99
CA PHE A 184 -4.74 -17.48 -5.30
C PHE A 184 -4.51 -16.31 -6.28
N LEU A 185 -3.61 -16.45 -7.25
CA LEU A 185 -3.41 -15.43 -8.29
C LEU A 185 -4.67 -15.20 -9.12
N ALA A 186 -5.37 -16.27 -9.52
CA ALA A 186 -6.65 -16.17 -10.22
C ALA A 186 -7.72 -15.47 -9.38
N LYS A 187 -7.78 -15.76 -8.07
CA LYS A 187 -8.67 -15.08 -7.11
C LYS A 187 -8.35 -13.58 -7.01
N VAL A 188 -7.08 -13.21 -6.96
CA VAL A 188 -6.65 -11.80 -6.94
C VAL A 188 -7.13 -11.11 -8.20
N GLU A 189 -6.80 -11.64 -9.38
CA GLU A 189 -7.19 -11.05 -10.67
C GLU A 189 -8.71 -10.90 -10.78
N ALA A 190 -9.47 -11.95 -10.48
CA ALA A 190 -10.93 -11.93 -10.52
C ALA A 190 -11.57 -10.97 -9.51
N ARG A 191 -10.88 -10.65 -8.40
CA ARG A 191 -11.39 -9.68 -7.42
C ARG A 191 -11.20 -8.24 -7.90
N PHE A 192 -10.08 -7.94 -8.56
CA PHE A 192 -9.79 -6.63 -9.12
C PHE A 192 -10.53 -6.37 -10.44
N ALA A 193 -10.83 -7.41 -11.23
CA ALA A 193 -11.67 -7.31 -12.43
C ALA A 193 -13.15 -6.96 -12.17
N ARG A 194 -13.58 -6.95 -10.91
CA ARG A 194 -14.96 -6.61 -10.49
C ARG A 194 -15.05 -5.28 -9.75
N LEU A 195 -13.99 -4.47 -9.78
CA LEU A 195 -13.96 -3.16 -9.10
C LEU A 195 -14.65 -2.07 -9.91
#